data_AF-A0A7K1AJQ8-F1
#
_entry.id   AF-A0A7K1AJQ8-F1
#
_cell.length_a   1.000
_cell.length_b   1.000
_cell.length_c   1.000
_cell.angle_alpha   90.00
_cell.angle_beta   90.00
_cell.angle_gamma   90.00
#
_symmetry.space_group_name_H-M   'P 1'
#
loop_
_entity.id
_entity.type
_entity.pdbx_description
1 polymer ?
#
loop_
_entity_poly.entity_id
_entity_poly.type
_entity_poly.pdbx_seq_one_letter_code
_entity_poly.pdbx_strand_id
1 'polypeptide(L)'
;MAEFIYTMKKTRKAHGDKVILDDVTLMFLPGAKIGVVGPNGAGKSTVLQIMAGLQQPSNGEAFLTPGYSVGILLQEPNLDDNKNVLENVQEGVAETMALLKRFNDISDEMSSPDADYDKLLAEMGNLQEQLDHRNAWEIDSQLEQAMDALRCPPADADVKVLSGGERRRVALCKLLLQAPDLLLLDEPTNHLDAESVLWLEQHLAKYPGTVVAITHDRYFLDNVAQWILELDRGRAFPYEGNYSTYLETKSARLKIEGQKDVKRAKRLTEELEWVRQNSKGRQVKSKARLARYEEMAAEADKVRKMDFEEIQIPPG
;
A
#
# COMPACT_ATOMS: atom_id res chain seq x y z
N MET A 1 19.96 -2.04 -13.80
CA MET A 1 19.91 -2.36 -12.35
C MET A 1 18.45 -2.30 -11.97
N ALA A 2 17.90 -3.29 -11.28
CA ALA A 2 16.50 -3.23 -10.86
C ALA A 2 16.35 -2.08 -9.86
N GLU A 3 15.75 -0.98 -10.30
CA GLU A 3 15.51 0.19 -9.46
C GLU A 3 14.19 -0.06 -8.72
N PHE A 4 14.22 -0.02 -7.39
CA PHE A 4 13.03 -0.19 -6.56
C PHE A 4 12.06 0.96 -6.83
N ILE A 5 10.74 0.71 -6.81
CA ILE A 5 9.75 1.77 -6.97
C ILE A 5 9.64 2.63 -5.71
N TYR A 6 9.74 2.00 -4.54
CA TYR A 6 9.61 2.66 -3.24
C TYR A 6 10.62 2.07 -2.26
N THR A 7 11.19 2.91 -1.39
CA THR A 7 12.16 2.50 -0.38
C THR A 7 11.81 3.06 0.99
N MET A 8 11.86 2.20 1.99
CA MET A 8 11.83 2.53 3.42
C MET A 8 13.19 2.15 4.01
N LYS A 9 13.92 3.11 4.61
CA LYS A 9 15.21 2.87 5.26
C LYS A 9 15.13 3.25 6.73
N LYS A 10 15.29 2.26 7.61
CA LYS A 10 15.27 2.45 9.07
C LYS A 10 14.07 3.26 9.53
N THR A 11 12.94 3.07 8.87
CA THR A 11 11.77 3.93 9.03
C THR A 11 11.14 3.67 10.38
N ARG A 12 10.98 4.74 11.15
CA ARG A 12 10.27 4.72 12.42
C ARG A 12 9.09 5.66 12.36
N LYS A 13 7.94 5.23 12.87
CA LYS A 13 6.76 6.07 13.05
C LYS A 13 6.13 5.79 14.41
N ALA A 14 5.91 6.84 15.19
CA ALA A 14 5.17 6.76 16.43
C ALA A 14 4.09 7.85 16.49
N HIS A 15 2.98 7.55 17.14
CA HIS A 15 1.94 8.51 17.53
C HIS A 15 1.82 8.48 19.06
N GLY A 16 2.33 9.51 19.72
CA GLY A 16 2.51 9.51 21.18
C GLY A 16 3.36 8.33 21.62
N ASP A 17 2.86 7.54 22.58
CA ASP A 17 3.54 6.35 23.10
C ASP A 17 3.43 5.12 22.20
N LYS A 18 2.57 5.17 21.16
CA LYS A 18 2.31 4.02 20.30
C LYS A 18 3.25 4.02 19.10
N VAL A 19 4.12 3.01 19.04
CA VAL A 19 5.02 2.78 17.90
C VAL A 19 4.29 1.98 16.82
N ILE A 20 4.23 2.55 15.60
CA ILE A 20 3.61 1.96 14.41
C ILE A 20 4.64 1.23 13.56
N LEU A 21 5.81 1.86 13.36
CA LEU A 21 6.99 1.25 12.74
C LEU A 21 8.19 1.54 13.64
N ASP A 22 9.05 0.55 13.84
CA ASP A 22 10.28 0.63 14.61
C ASP A 22 11.43 0.04 13.77
N ASP A 23 12.24 0.93 13.20
CA ASP A 23 13.45 0.58 12.42
C ASP A 23 13.18 -0.36 11.23
N VAL A 24 12.13 -0.07 10.46
CA VAL A 24 11.71 -0.91 9.33
C VAL A 24 12.48 -0.52 8.07
N THR A 25 13.15 -1.50 7.45
CA THR A 25 13.80 -1.36 6.14
C THR A 25 13.13 -2.28 5.12
N LEU A 26 12.52 -1.71 4.09
CA LEU A 26 11.80 -2.43 3.03
C LEU A 26 12.08 -1.79 1.67
N MET A 27 12.12 -2.62 0.64
CA MET A 27 12.29 -2.18 -0.74
C MET A 27 11.18 -2.82 -1.57
N PHE A 28 10.49 -2.00 -2.36
CA PHE A 28 9.34 -2.42 -3.16
C PHE A 28 9.76 -2.53 -4.62
N LEU A 29 9.43 -3.66 -5.25
CA LEU A 29 9.73 -3.88 -6.67
C LEU A 29 8.63 -3.29 -7.56
N PRO A 30 8.98 -2.75 -8.73
CA PRO A 30 8.01 -2.41 -9.77
C PRO A 30 7.15 -3.64 -10.15
N GLY A 31 5.84 -3.45 -10.29
CA GLY A 31 4.88 -4.49 -10.68
C GLY A 31 4.40 -5.42 -9.55
N ALA A 32 5.02 -5.36 -8.36
CA ALA A 32 4.68 -6.26 -7.26
C ALA A 32 3.23 -6.04 -6.76
N LYS A 33 2.55 -7.14 -6.40
CA LYS A 33 1.21 -7.11 -5.78
C LYS A 33 1.31 -7.50 -4.31
N ILE A 34 1.10 -6.53 -3.43
CA ILE A 34 1.38 -6.67 -2.00
C ILE A 34 0.10 -6.49 -1.20
N GLY A 35 -0.27 -7.51 -0.43
CA GLY A 35 -1.33 -7.45 0.56
C GLY A 35 -0.79 -7.07 1.93
N VAL A 36 -1.32 -6.03 2.57
CA VAL A 36 -0.90 -5.60 3.91
C VAL A 36 -1.87 -6.12 4.95
N VAL A 37 -1.37 -6.95 5.86
CA VAL A 37 -2.16 -7.59 6.93
C VAL A 37 -1.62 -7.24 8.31
N GLY A 38 -2.45 -7.36 9.34
CA GLY A 38 -2.04 -7.07 10.71
C GLY A 38 -3.23 -6.72 11.61
N PRO A 39 -3.06 -6.79 12.94
CA PRO A 39 -4.13 -6.50 13.88
C PRO A 39 -4.66 -5.06 13.74
N ASN A 40 -5.86 -4.84 14.29
CA ASN A 40 -6.44 -3.50 14.31
C ASN A 40 -5.55 -2.55 15.09
N GLY A 41 -5.27 -1.39 14.50
CA GLY A 41 -4.35 -0.43 15.07
C GLY A 41 -2.86 -0.80 14.94
N ALA A 42 -2.48 -1.80 14.13
CA ALA A 42 -1.07 -2.02 13.76
C ALA A 42 -0.47 -0.86 12.94
N GLY A 43 -1.32 0.04 12.43
CA GLY A 43 -0.92 1.23 11.68
C GLY A 43 -0.78 1.02 10.18
N LYS A 44 -1.49 0.03 9.62
CA LYS A 44 -1.56 -0.25 8.17
C LYS A 44 -1.86 1.01 7.35
N SER A 45 -2.94 1.72 7.66
CA SER A 45 -3.31 2.97 6.97
C SER A 45 -2.23 4.05 7.10
N THR A 46 -1.54 4.12 8.24
CA THR A 46 -0.41 5.04 8.43
C THR A 46 0.76 4.70 7.54
N VAL A 47 1.04 3.41 7.29
CA VAL A 47 2.08 3.00 6.33
C VAL A 47 1.72 3.46 4.91
N LEU A 48 0.49 3.25 4.46
CA LEU A 48 0.05 3.74 3.14
C LEU A 48 0.13 5.27 3.05
N GLN A 49 -0.27 6.00 4.11
CA GLN A 49 -0.15 7.46 4.14
C GLN A 49 1.32 7.94 4.09
N ILE A 50 2.25 7.20 4.70
CA ILE A 50 3.68 7.47 4.55
C ILE A 50 4.12 7.23 3.10
N MET A 51 3.68 6.12 2.51
CA MET A 51 4.00 5.77 1.11
C MET A 51 3.44 6.78 0.11
N ALA A 52 2.29 7.38 0.40
CA ALA A 52 1.68 8.43 -0.40
C ALA A 52 2.30 9.82 -0.17
N GLY A 53 3.27 9.96 0.75
CA GLY A 53 3.84 11.26 1.12
C GLY A 53 2.92 12.15 1.97
N LEU A 54 1.76 11.65 2.39
CA LEU A 54 0.79 12.36 3.23
C LEU A 54 1.23 12.44 4.70
N GLN A 55 2.10 11.54 5.13
CA GLN A 55 2.72 11.57 6.44
C GLN A 55 4.22 11.34 6.36
N GLN A 56 4.97 12.08 7.18
CA GLN A 56 6.40 11.85 7.32
C GLN A 56 6.69 10.81 8.42
N PRO A 57 7.74 9.98 8.24
CA PRO A 57 8.25 9.16 9.32
C PRO A 57 8.83 10.03 10.43
N SER A 58 8.84 9.50 11.65
CA SER A 58 9.43 10.16 12.82
C SER A 58 10.96 10.05 12.85
N ASN A 59 11.52 9.03 12.19
CA ASN A 59 12.96 8.85 11.97
C ASN A 59 13.18 7.95 10.74
N GLY A 60 14.39 7.96 10.20
CA GLY A 60 14.73 7.25 8.96
C GLY A 60 14.13 7.92 7.73
N GLU A 61 14.12 7.21 6.61
CA GLU A 61 13.69 7.73 5.32
C GLU A 61 12.62 6.83 4.72
N ALA A 62 11.65 7.42 4.02
CA ALA A 62 10.70 6.71 3.18
C ALA A 62 10.44 7.56 1.94
N PHE A 63 10.71 7.02 0.76
CA PHE A 63 10.63 7.80 -0.49
C PHE A 63 10.24 6.94 -1.69
N LEU A 64 9.49 7.58 -2.58
CA LEU A 64 9.21 7.10 -3.94
C LEU A 64 10.42 7.41 -4.82
N THR A 65 10.80 6.48 -5.68
CA THR A 65 11.90 6.67 -6.61
C THR A 65 11.54 7.74 -7.66
N PRO A 66 12.42 8.71 -7.97
CA PRO A 66 12.13 9.77 -8.94
C PRO A 66 11.69 9.22 -10.29
N GLY A 67 10.66 9.83 -10.87
CA GLY A 67 10.07 9.41 -12.14
C GLY A 67 8.85 8.48 -11.99
N TYR A 68 8.67 7.85 -10.84
CA TYR A 68 7.45 7.11 -10.54
C TYR A 68 6.37 8.03 -9.96
N SER A 69 5.11 7.68 -10.23
CA SER A 69 3.91 8.31 -9.69
C SER A 69 3.27 7.44 -8.59
N VAL A 70 2.58 8.08 -7.64
CA VAL A 70 1.85 7.40 -6.56
C VAL A 70 0.43 7.92 -6.49
N GLY A 71 -0.52 7.02 -6.28
CA GLY A 71 -1.91 7.36 -5.99
C GLY A 71 -2.46 6.53 -4.83
N ILE A 72 -3.33 7.14 -4.04
CA ILE A 72 -3.88 6.53 -2.83
C ILE A 72 -5.40 6.66 -2.78
N LEU A 73 -6.07 5.54 -2.49
CA LEU A 73 -7.48 5.53 -2.10
C LEU A 73 -7.57 5.70 -0.58
N LEU A 74 -8.01 6.88 -0.15
CA LEU A 74 -8.29 7.15 1.26
C LEU A 74 -9.65 6.59 1.67
N GLN A 75 -9.80 6.30 2.96
CA GLN A 75 -11.07 5.85 3.54
C GLN A 75 -12.19 6.89 3.34
N GLU A 76 -11.85 8.17 3.47
CA GLU A 76 -12.70 9.31 3.13
C GLU A 76 -12.09 10.03 1.93
N PRO A 77 -12.57 9.77 0.71
CA PRO A 77 -12.01 10.36 -0.48
C PRO A 77 -12.39 11.84 -0.61
N ASN A 78 -11.46 12.62 -1.16
CA ASN A 78 -11.73 14.00 -1.53
C ASN A 78 -12.16 14.05 -3.01
N LEU A 79 -13.36 14.56 -3.27
CA LEU A 79 -13.90 14.85 -4.59
C LEU A 79 -14.10 16.36 -4.69
N ASP A 80 -14.00 16.93 -5.90
CA ASP A 80 -14.32 18.33 -6.12
C ASP A 80 -15.84 18.52 -6.07
N ASP A 81 -16.29 19.16 -5.00
CA ASP A 81 -17.68 19.47 -4.71
C ASP A 81 -18.30 20.49 -5.69
N ASN A 82 -17.53 21.06 -6.62
CA ASN A 82 -18.03 21.93 -7.69
C ASN A 82 -18.29 21.17 -9.01
N LYS A 83 -17.99 19.88 -9.05
CA LYS A 83 -18.06 19.02 -10.23
C LYS A 83 -19.08 17.91 -10.06
N ASN A 84 -19.67 17.45 -11.14
CA ASN A 84 -20.47 16.23 -11.14
C ASN A 84 -19.59 14.97 -11.06
N VAL A 85 -20.22 13.79 -11.04
CA VAL A 85 -19.53 12.50 -10.99
C VAL A 85 -18.56 12.33 -12.16
N LEU A 86 -19.02 12.53 -13.39
CA LEU A 86 -18.20 12.32 -14.58
C LEU A 86 -17.00 13.26 -14.62
N GLU A 87 -17.19 14.53 -14.29
CA GLU A 87 -16.14 15.54 -14.22
C GLU A 87 -15.09 15.18 -13.16
N ASN A 88 -15.49 14.61 -12.02
CA ASN A 88 -14.56 14.08 -11.02
C ASN A 88 -13.77 12.87 -11.55
N VAL A 89 -14.43 11.95 -12.27
CA VAL A 89 -13.77 10.78 -12.88
C VAL A 89 -12.78 11.21 -13.96
N GLN A 90 -13.16 12.17 -14.80
CA GLN A 90 -12.32 12.75 -15.85
C GLN A 90 -11.04 13.41 -15.31
N GLU A 91 -11.00 13.83 -14.05
CA GLU A 91 -9.76 14.32 -13.43
C GLU A 91 -8.65 13.27 -13.42
N GLY A 92 -9.00 11.97 -13.38
CA GLY A 92 -8.02 10.89 -13.48
C GLY A 92 -7.28 10.88 -14.82
N VAL A 93 -7.91 11.43 -15.86
CA VAL A 93 -7.40 11.48 -17.23
C VAL A 93 -7.34 12.93 -17.76
N ALA A 94 -7.19 13.90 -16.86
CA ALA A 94 -7.28 15.33 -17.18
C ALA A 94 -6.30 15.78 -18.28
N GLU A 95 -5.09 15.24 -18.28
CA GLU A 95 -4.08 15.54 -19.29
C GLU A 95 -4.53 15.04 -20.68
N THR A 96 -5.06 13.80 -20.75
CA THR A 96 -5.60 13.23 -21.99
C THR A 96 -6.80 14.04 -22.49
N MET A 97 -7.71 14.45 -21.58
CA MET A 97 -8.85 15.30 -21.92
C MET A 97 -8.40 16.68 -22.44
N ALA A 98 -7.34 17.26 -21.87
CA ALA A 98 -6.78 18.52 -22.33
C ALA A 98 -6.16 18.41 -23.73
N LEU A 99 -5.47 17.30 -24.03
CA LEU A 99 -4.91 17.02 -25.36
C LEU A 99 -6.03 16.88 -26.40
N LEU A 100 -7.09 16.12 -26.09
CA LEU A 100 -8.26 15.98 -26.96
C LEU A 100 -8.96 17.32 -27.20
N LYS A 101 -9.15 18.10 -26.14
CA LYS A 101 -9.72 19.44 -26.26
C LYS A 101 -8.87 20.31 -27.18
N ARG A 102 -7.55 20.33 -27.02
CA ARG A 102 -6.66 21.13 -27.88
C ARG A 102 -6.71 20.66 -29.34
N PHE A 103 -6.77 19.34 -29.57
CA PHE A 103 -6.91 18.78 -30.91
C PHE A 103 -8.21 19.23 -31.60
N ASN A 104 -9.33 19.25 -30.86
CA ASN A 104 -10.61 19.75 -31.35
C ASN A 104 -10.57 21.28 -31.57
N ASP A 105 -10.00 22.04 -30.64
CA ASP A 105 -9.85 23.49 -30.76
C ASP A 105 -9.04 23.87 -32.02
N ILE A 106 -7.97 23.10 -32.36
CA ILE A 106 -7.20 23.30 -33.60
C ILE A 106 -8.06 23.05 -34.84
N SER A 107 -8.90 22.02 -34.81
CA SER A 107 -9.81 21.71 -35.92
C SER A 107 -10.79 22.85 -36.18
N ASP A 108 -11.27 23.51 -35.11
CA ASP A 108 -12.10 24.69 -35.20
C ASP A 108 -11.30 25.93 -35.68
N GLU A 109 -10.08 26.15 -35.18
CA GLU A 109 -9.20 27.26 -35.61
C GLU A 109 -8.88 27.19 -37.12
N MET A 110 -8.72 25.99 -37.68
CA MET A 110 -8.50 25.77 -39.11
C MET A 110 -9.66 26.21 -40.01
N SER A 111 -10.86 26.41 -39.45
CA SER A 111 -12.01 26.98 -40.18
C SER A 111 -11.85 28.49 -40.45
N SER A 112 -10.91 29.16 -39.78
CA SER A 112 -10.61 30.58 -39.97
C SER A 112 -9.83 30.82 -41.27
N PRO A 113 -10.22 31.81 -42.10
CA PRO A 113 -9.47 32.19 -43.31
C PRO A 113 -8.05 32.70 -43.04
N ASP A 114 -7.79 33.21 -41.83
CA ASP A 114 -6.50 33.77 -41.42
C ASP A 114 -5.67 32.77 -40.59
N ALA A 115 -6.05 31.49 -40.59
CA ALA A 115 -5.36 30.46 -39.82
C ALA A 115 -3.93 30.21 -40.35
N ASP A 116 -2.98 30.08 -39.43
CA ASP A 116 -1.63 29.62 -39.73
C ASP A 116 -1.64 28.09 -39.87
N TYR A 117 -2.02 27.62 -41.06
CA TYR A 117 -2.18 26.19 -41.35
C TYR A 117 -0.91 25.37 -41.11
N ASP A 118 0.26 25.91 -41.45
CA ASP A 118 1.54 25.19 -41.29
C ASP A 118 1.82 24.92 -39.81
N LYS A 119 1.59 25.92 -38.96
CA LYS A 119 1.76 25.79 -37.51
C LYS A 119 0.73 24.84 -36.89
N LEU A 120 -0.54 24.99 -37.26
CA LEU A 120 -1.64 24.19 -36.72
C LEU A 120 -1.52 22.70 -37.09
N LEU A 121 -1.15 22.40 -38.35
CA LEU A 121 -0.94 21.02 -38.80
C LEU A 121 0.25 20.37 -38.09
N ALA A 122 1.34 21.11 -37.86
CA ALA A 122 2.48 20.58 -37.11
C ALA A 122 2.12 20.29 -35.64
N GLU A 123 1.35 21.17 -34.99
CA GLU A 123 0.85 20.93 -33.63
C GLU A 123 -0.11 19.74 -33.58
N MET A 124 -1.05 19.66 -34.52
CA MET A 124 -2.01 18.55 -34.64
C MET A 124 -1.32 17.20 -34.80
N GLY A 125 -0.24 17.13 -35.60
CA GLY A 125 0.56 15.91 -35.75
C GLY A 125 1.20 15.45 -34.42
N ASN A 126 1.79 16.38 -33.66
CA ASN A 126 2.38 16.07 -32.35
C ASN A 126 1.31 15.66 -31.32
N LEU A 127 0.12 16.26 -31.37
CA LEU A 127 -1.00 15.88 -30.50
C LEU A 127 -1.54 14.50 -30.87
N GLN A 128 -1.68 14.21 -32.16
CA GLN A 128 -2.16 12.91 -32.63
C GLN A 128 -1.25 11.77 -32.15
N GLU A 129 0.07 11.92 -32.27
CA GLU A 129 1.03 10.93 -31.76
C GLU A 129 0.86 10.70 -30.25
N GLN A 130 0.69 11.76 -29.47
CA GLN A 130 0.45 11.66 -28.03
C GLN A 130 -0.89 11.00 -27.69
N LEU A 131 -1.95 11.30 -28.45
CA LEU A 131 -3.29 10.74 -28.27
C LEU A 131 -3.31 9.25 -28.63
N ASP A 132 -2.64 8.86 -29.71
CA ASP A 132 -2.50 7.46 -30.13
C ASP A 132 -1.77 6.64 -29.06
N HIS A 133 -0.66 7.15 -28.51
CA HIS A 133 0.08 6.48 -27.44
C HIS A 133 -0.73 6.28 -26.15
N ARG A 134 -1.72 7.14 -25.91
CA ARG A 134 -2.59 7.10 -24.73
C ARG A 134 -3.91 6.36 -24.98
N ASN A 135 -4.14 5.81 -26.18
CA ASN A 135 -5.44 5.28 -26.61
C ASN A 135 -6.59 6.25 -26.33
N ALA A 136 -6.35 7.55 -26.54
CA ALA A 136 -7.27 8.62 -26.13
C ALA A 136 -8.58 8.64 -26.94
N TRP A 137 -8.59 8.06 -28.14
CA TRP A 137 -9.78 7.98 -28.99
C TRP A 137 -10.89 7.11 -28.39
N GLU A 138 -10.53 6.19 -27.48
CA GLU A 138 -11.47 5.30 -26.79
C GLU A 138 -11.80 5.83 -25.37
N ILE A 139 -11.40 7.06 -25.02
CA ILE A 139 -11.47 7.53 -23.63
C ILE A 139 -12.89 7.54 -23.09
N ASP A 140 -13.88 7.94 -23.88
CA ASP A 140 -15.27 7.98 -23.44
C ASP A 140 -15.79 6.58 -23.12
N SER A 141 -15.44 5.58 -23.94
CA SER A 141 -15.78 4.19 -23.69
C SER A 141 -15.04 3.63 -22.45
N GLN A 142 -13.76 4.00 -22.26
CA GLN A 142 -13.00 3.60 -21.08
C GLN A 142 -13.61 4.18 -19.80
N LEU A 143 -14.03 5.45 -19.81
CA LEU A 143 -14.69 6.11 -18.69
C LEU A 143 -16.02 5.41 -18.37
N GLU A 144 -16.86 5.17 -19.38
CA GLU A 144 -18.14 4.49 -19.21
C GLU A 144 -17.98 3.07 -18.67
N GLN A 145 -17.08 2.27 -19.24
CA GLN A 145 -16.79 0.91 -18.79
C GLN A 145 -16.27 0.88 -17.35
N ALA A 146 -15.38 1.80 -16.98
CA ALA A 146 -14.85 1.86 -15.61
C ALA A 146 -15.93 2.30 -14.60
N MET A 147 -16.76 3.26 -14.97
CA MET A 147 -17.87 3.73 -14.14
C MET A 147 -18.93 2.65 -13.95
N ASP A 148 -19.30 1.92 -15.00
CA ASP A 148 -20.28 0.83 -14.94
C ASP A 148 -19.74 -0.35 -14.11
N ALA A 149 -18.49 -0.76 -14.35
CA ALA A 149 -17.87 -1.86 -13.64
C ALA A 149 -17.73 -1.63 -12.12
N LEU A 150 -17.55 -0.38 -11.71
CA LEU A 150 -17.53 0.03 -10.30
C LEU A 150 -18.90 0.51 -9.80
N ARG A 151 -19.96 0.40 -10.60
CA ARG A 151 -21.32 0.86 -10.28
C ARG A 151 -21.32 2.26 -9.67
N CYS A 152 -20.64 3.18 -10.35
CA CYS A 152 -20.64 4.59 -10.00
C CYS A 152 -22.07 5.15 -10.12
N PRO A 153 -22.39 6.23 -9.38
CA PRO A 153 -23.65 6.95 -9.58
C PRO A 153 -23.74 7.55 -11.00
N PRO A 154 -24.93 8.04 -11.41
CA PRO A 154 -25.11 8.69 -12.70
C PRO A 154 -24.07 9.79 -12.96
N ALA A 155 -23.60 9.87 -14.21
CA ALA A 155 -22.54 10.78 -14.64
C ALA A 155 -22.80 12.26 -14.30
N ASP A 156 -24.06 12.69 -14.41
CA ASP A 156 -24.53 14.06 -14.18
C ASP A 156 -24.89 14.36 -12.72
N ALA A 157 -24.80 13.37 -11.82
CA ALA A 157 -25.14 13.54 -10.42
C ALA A 157 -24.18 14.49 -9.69
N ASP A 158 -24.73 15.32 -8.79
CA ASP A 158 -23.95 16.19 -7.90
C ASP A 158 -23.24 15.33 -6.83
N VAL A 159 -21.92 15.49 -6.68
CA VAL A 159 -21.14 14.71 -5.71
C VAL A 159 -21.49 15.03 -4.25
N LYS A 160 -22.14 16.17 -3.97
CA LYS A 160 -22.57 16.57 -2.63
C LYS A 160 -23.71 15.73 -2.06
N VAL A 161 -24.53 15.12 -2.92
CA VAL A 161 -25.66 14.29 -2.50
C VAL A 161 -25.31 12.81 -2.34
N LEU A 162 -24.09 12.43 -2.71
CA LEU A 162 -23.63 11.05 -2.68
C LEU A 162 -23.39 10.55 -1.26
N SER A 163 -23.74 9.29 -1.02
CA SER A 163 -23.31 8.57 0.18
C SER A 163 -21.79 8.37 0.21
N GLY A 164 -21.23 8.13 1.40
CA GLY A 164 -19.78 7.87 1.53
C GLY A 164 -19.28 6.69 0.68
N GLY A 165 -20.11 5.65 0.53
CA GLY A 165 -19.80 4.52 -0.34
C GLY A 165 -19.77 4.89 -1.82
N GLU A 166 -20.72 5.70 -2.28
CA GLU A 166 -20.75 6.21 -3.67
C GLU A 166 -19.55 7.11 -3.97
N ARG A 167 -19.22 8.05 -3.07
CA ARG A 167 -18.01 8.90 -3.22
C ARG A 167 -16.74 8.04 -3.30
N ARG A 168 -16.67 6.94 -2.54
CA ARG A 168 -15.56 5.98 -2.60
C ARG A 168 -15.45 5.27 -3.94
N ARG A 169 -16.57 4.84 -4.53
CA ARG A 169 -16.56 4.20 -5.87
C ARG A 169 -16.11 5.16 -6.96
N VAL A 170 -16.56 6.42 -6.91
CA VAL A 170 -16.12 7.48 -7.82
C VAL A 170 -14.61 7.75 -7.68
N ALA A 171 -14.12 7.85 -6.45
CA ALA A 171 -12.70 8.09 -6.19
C ALA A 171 -11.82 6.89 -6.60
N LEU A 172 -12.29 5.66 -6.38
CA LEU A 172 -11.60 4.46 -6.87
C LEU A 172 -11.57 4.44 -8.40
N CYS A 173 -12.68 4.75 -9.07
CA CYS A 173 -12.75 4.84 -10.53
C CYS A 173 -11.73 5.84 -11.08
N LYS A 174 -11.76 7.07 -10.55
CA LYS A 174 -10.78 8.13 -10.88
C LYS A 174 -9.34 7.65 -10.70
N LEU A 175 -9.04 7.00 -9.58
CA LEU A 175 -7.69 6.54 -9.25
C LEU A 175 -7.19 5.41 -10.17
N LEU A 176 -8.06 4.47 -10.54
CA LEU A 176 -7.69 3.40 -11.47
C LEU A 176 -7.43 3.94 -12.88
N LEU A 177 -8.22 4.92 -13.32
CA LEU A 177 -8.02 5.60 -14.60
C LEU A 177 -6.75 6.45 -14.64
N GLN A 178 -6.35 7.03 -13.51
CA GLN A 178 -5.08 7.73 -13.39
C GLN A 178 -3.87 6.81 -13.60
N ALA A 179 -4.03 5.51 -13.32
CA ALA A 179 -3.01 4.48 -13.51
C ALA A 179 -1.61 4.84 -12.94
N PRO A 180 -1.48 5.26 -11.67
CA PRO A 180 -0.18 5.58 -11.07
C PRO A 180 0.74 4.37 -10.96
N ASP A 181 2.04 4.56 -11.02
CA ASP A 181 3.01 3.45 -10.96
C ASP A 181 2.95 2.70 -9.61
N LEU A 182 2.67 3.41 -8.53
CA LEU A 182 2.41 2.86 -7.19
C LEU A 182 0.96 3.16 -6.77
N LEU A 183 0.15 2.10 -6.71
CA LEU A 183 -1.25 2.16 -6.31
C LEU A 183 -1.41 1.71 -4.85
N LEU A 184 -1.92 2.60 -4.00
CA LEU A 184 -2.11 2.36 -2.57
C LEU A 184 -3.61 2.29 -2.26
N LEU A 185 -4.08 1.15 -1.79
CA LEU A 185 -5.51 0.90 -1.59
C LEU A 185 -5.79 0.55 -0.14
N ASP A 186 -6.51 1.40 0.58
CA ASP A 186 -7.00 1.06 1.92
C ASP A 186 -8.42 0.50 1.80
N GLU A 187 -8.64 -0.77 2.17
CA GLU A 187 -9.92 -1.50 2.13
C GLU A 187 -10.74 -1.28 0.83
N PRO A 188 -10.18 -1.54 -0.37
CA PRO A 188 -10.81 -1.14 -1.63
C PRO A 188 -12.09 -1.91 -1.96
N THR A 189 -12.31 -3.07 -1.35
CA THR A 189 -13.52 -3.90 -1.55
C THR A 189 -14.72 -3.43 -0.73
N ASN A 190 -14.53 -2.49 0.21
CA ASN A 190 -15.63 -1.97 1.00
C ASN A 190 -16.62 -1.18 0.14
N HIS A 191 -17.92 -1.42 0.37
CA HIS A 191 -19.03 -0.80 -0.36
C HIS A 191 -19.12 -1.17 -1.85
N LEU A 192 -18.41 -2.22 -2.27
CA LEU A 192 -18.56 -2.89 -3.56
C LEU A 192 -19.43 -4.14 -3.41
N ASP A 193 -20.14 -4.50 -4.47
CA ASP A 193 -20.78 -5.81 -4.57
C ASP A 193 -19.86 -6.85 -5.20
N ALA A 194 -20.31 -8.11 -5.21
CA ALA A 194 -19.50 -9.25 -5.63
C ALA A 194 -18.99 -9.13 -7.08
N GLU A 195 -19.80 -8.58 -8.00
CA GLU A 195 -19.39 -8.39 -9.40
C GLU A 195 -18.31 -7.30 -9.52
N SER A 196 -18.50 -6.16 -8.83
CA SER A 196 -17.51 -5.07 -8.82
C SER A 196 -16.19 -5.50 -8.16
N VAL A 197 -16.27 -6.32 -7.09
CA VAL A 197 -15.08 -6.91 -6.45
C VAL A 197 -14.33 -7.83 -7.41
N LEU A 198 -15.04 -8.73 -8.11
CA LEU A 198 -14.42 -9.62 -9.08
C LEU A 198 -13.75 -8.85 -10.23
N TRP A 199 -14.40 -7.80 -10.74
CA TRP A 199 -13.82 -6.94 -11.75
C TRP A 199 -12.54 -6.26 -11.23
N LEU A 200 -12.59 -5.72 -10.00
CA LEU A 200 -11.44 -5.08 -9.37
C LEU A 200 -10.26 -6.05 -9.19
N GLU A 201 -10.53 -7.28 -8.76
CA GLU A 201 -9.50 -8.33 -8.65
C GLU A 201 -8.83 -8.60 -10.00
N GLN A 202 -9.62 -8.79 -11.06
CA GLN A 202 -9.10 -9.04 -12.40
C GLN A 202 -8.31 -7.85 -12.96
N HIS A 203 -8.75 -6.63 -12.67
CA HIS A 203 -8.08 -5.41 -13.06
C HIS A 203 -6.72 -5.28 -12.34
N LEU A 204 -6.69 -5.44 -11.01
CA LEU A 204 -5.48 -5.29 -10.20
C LEU A 204 -4.45 -6.40 -10.45
N ALA A 205 -4.91 -7.61 -10.78
CA ALA A 205 -4.03 -8.70 -11.19
C ALA A 205 -3.26 -8.39 -12.50
N LYS A 206 -3.90 -7.68 -13.44
CA LYS A 206 -3.29 -7.28 -14.73
C LYS A 206 -2.64 -5.90 -14.70
N TYR A 207 -2.77 -5.18 -13.59
CA TYR A 207 -2.26 -3.83 -13.46
C TYR A 207 -0.73 -3.80 -13.69
N PRO A 208 -0.20 -2.90 -14.54
CA PRO A 208 1.24 -2.89 -14.85
C PRO A 208 2.11 -2.41 -13.69
N GLY A 209 1.58 -1.51 -12.85
CA GLY A 209 2.30 -0.92 -11.72
C GLY A 209 2.32 -1.79 -10.45
N THR A 210 2.93 -1.27 -9.40
CA THR A 210 2.95 -1.89 -8.07
C THR A 210 1.65 -1.58 -7.33
N VAL A 211 1.07 -2.59 -6.67
CA VAL A 211 -0.16 -2.44 -5.88
C VAL A 211 0.14 -2.81 -4.43
N VAL A 212 -0.24 -1.94 -3.50
CA VAL A 212 -0.19 -2.20 -2.06
C VAL A 212 -1.60 -2.02 -1.50
N ALA A 213 -2.24 -3.12 -1.14
CA ALA A 213 -3.63 -3.12 -0.70
C ALA A 213 -3.75 -3.61 0.75
N ILE A 214 -4.42 -2.83 1.59
CA ILE A 214 -4.95 -3.28 2.88
C ILE A 214 -6.34 -3.84 2.62
N THR A 215 -6.60 -5.08 3.01
CA THR A 215 -7.95 -5.61 2.98
C THR A 215 -8.14 -6.71 4.01
N HIS A 216 -9.38 -6.84 4.48
CA HIS A 216 -9.84 -8.02 5.21
C HIS A 216 -10.39 -9.14 4.33
N ASP A 217 -10.53 -8.90 3.02
CA ASP A 217 -11.00 -9.90 2.05
C ASP A 217 -9.90 -10.92 1.75
N ARG A 218 -10.17 -12.16 2.14
CA ARG A 218 -9.22 -13.27 2.00
C ARG A 218 -9.13 -13.76 0.56
N TYR A 219 -10.23 -13.70 -0.20
CA TYR A 219 -10.23 -14.14 -1.60
C TYR A 219 -9.44 -13.16 -2.46
N PHE A 220 -9.63 -11.87 -2.22
CA PHE A 220 -8.84 -10.81 -2.86
C PHE A 220 -7.34 -11.01 -2.64
N LEU A 221 -6.93 -11.25 -1.39
CA LEU A 221 -5.51 -11.48 -1.06
C LEU A 221 -4.97 -12.78 -1.66
N ASP A 222 -5.80 -13.82 -1.81
CA ASP A 222 -5.37 -15.09 -2.38
C ASP A 222 -5.22 -15.02 -3.92
N ASN A 223 -6.07 -14.23 -4.57
CA ASN A 223 -6.12 -14.09 -6.03
C ASN A 223 -5.16 -13.03 -6.58
N VAL A 224 -4.98 -11.92 -5.86
CA VAL A 224 -4.23 -10.75 -6.37
C VAL A 224 -2.82 -10.67 -5.77
N ALA A 225 -2.66 -10.95 -4.48
CA ALA A 225 -1.38 -10.72 -3.81
C ALA A 225 -0.35 -11.80 -4.16
N GLN A 226 0.83 -11.34 -4.54
CA GLN A 226 2.04 -12.15 -4.73
C GLN A 226 2.96 -12.08 -3.51
N TRP A 227 2.74 -11.10 -2.65
CA TRP A 227 3.45 -10.87 -1.41
C TRP A 227 2.47 -10.46 -0.32
N ILE A 228 2.72 -10.91 0.91
CA ILE A 228 1.99 -10.45 2.09
C ILE A 228 2.96 -9.70 3.01
N LEU A 229 2.62 -8.46 3.35
CA LEU A 229 3.32 -7.66 4.34
C LEU A 229 2.54 -7.67 5.66
N GLU A 230 3.01 -8.43 6.63
CA GLU A 230 2.43 -8.46 7.97
C GLU A 230 3.03 -7.34 8.83
N LEU A 231 2.18 -6.43 9.30
CA LEU A 231 2.53 -5.44 10.31
C LEU A 231 2.11 -5.94 11.69
N ASP A 232 3.06 -6.15 12.59
CA ASP A 232 2.77 -6.51 13.99
C ASP A 232 3.78 -5.86 14.94
N ARG A 233 3.27 -5.21 16.00
CA ARG A 233 4.06 -4.60 17.10
C ARG A 233 5.25 -3.75 16.63
N GLY A 234 5.03 -2.87 15.66
CA GLY A 234 6.08 -1.98 15.14
C GLY A 234 6.99 -2.61 14.08
N ARG A 235 6.79 -3.88 13.73
CA ARG A 235 7.61 -4.59 12.75
C ARG A 235 6.83 -4.89 11.49
N ALA A 236 7.56 -5.08 10.40
CA ALA A 236 7.03 -5.48 9.13
C ALA A 236 7.70 -6.78 8.68
N PHE A 237 6.90 -7.81 8.39
CA PHE A 237 7.37 -9.11 7.95
C PHE A 237 6.86 -9.37 6.53
N PRO A 238 7.74 -9.37 5.52
CA PRO A 238 7.37 -9.77 4.17
C PRO A 238 7.32 -11.29 4.07
N TYR A 239 6.28 -11.78 3.38
CA TYR A 239 6.12 -13.17 2.99
C TYR A 239 5.91 -13.21 1.48
N GLU A 240 6.66 -14.06 0.80
CA GLU A 240 6.44 -14.36 -0.60
C GLU A 240 5.29 -15.35 -0.75
N GLY A 241 4.41 -15.10 -1.71
CA GLY A 241 3.22 -15.90 -1.97
C GLY A 241 1.92 -15.20 -1.54
N ASN A 242 0.84 -15.93 -1.71
CA ASN A 242 -0.51 -15.45 -1.48
C ASN A 242 -0.94 -15.60 -0.01
N TYR A 243 -2.22 -15.29 0.28
CA TYR A 243 -2.74 -15.35 1.65
C TYR A 243 -2.64 -16.74 2.27
N SER A 244 -2.91 -17.80 1.49
CA SER A 244 -2.80 -19.19 1.95
C SER A 244 -1.37 -19.55 2.36
N THR A 245 -0.38 -19.23 1.51
CA THR A 245 1.05 -19.45 1.80
C THR A 245 1.50 -18.68 3.03
N TYR A 246 1.03 -17.44 3.19
CA TYR A 246 1.28 -16.64 4.40
C TYR A 246 0.77 -17.32 5.67
N LEU A 247 -0.47 -17.84 5.67
CA LEU A 247 -1.04 -18.49 6.85
C LEU A 247 -0.27 -19.75 7.25
N GLU A 248 0.15 -20.56 6.29
CA GLU A 248 0.97 -21.74 6.52
C GLU A 248 2.32 -21.36 7.13
N THR A 249 3.01 -20.40 6.53
CA THR A 249 4.34 -19.93 6.97
C THR A 249 4.27 -19.30 8.35
N LYS A 250 3.26 -18.46 8.61
CA LYS A 250 3.03 -17.85 9.92
C LYS A 250 2.69 -18.88 10.99
N SER A 251 1.87 -19.89 10.67
CA SER A 251 1.55 -20.98 11.58
C SER A 251 2.80 -21.78 11.96
N ALA A 252 3.67 -22.08 10.99
CA ALA A 252 4.95 -22.74 11.24
C ALA A 252 5.86 -21.91 12.15
N ARG A 253 5.97 -20.59 11.88
CA ARG A 253 6.74 -19.65 12.73
C ARG A 253 6.22 -19.63 14.16
N LEU A 254 4.91 -19.46 14.36
CA LEU A 254 4.29 -19.38 15.68
C LEU A 254 4.45 -20.68 16.48
N LYS A 255 4.43 -21.85 15.82
CA LYS A 255 4.72 -23.13 16.48
C LYS A 255 6.16 -23.19 17.00
N ILE A 256 7.13 -22.72 16.21
CA ILE A 256 8.54 -22.68 16.61
C ILE A 256 8.74 -21.68 17.75
N GLU A 257 8.16 -20.49 17.67
CA GLU A 257 8.21 -19.48 18.74
C GLU A 257 7.57 -19.99 20.03
N GLY A 258 6.36 -20.56 19.96
CA GLY A 258 5.68 -21.12 21.13
C GLY A 258 6.48 -22.25 21.79
N GLN A 259 7.15 -23.10 21.00
CA GLN A 259 8.05 -24.13 21.55
C GLN A 259 9.29 -23.54 22.22
N LYS A 260 9.87 -22.48 21.66
CA LYS A 260 10.99 -21.75 22.28
C LYS A 260 10.55 -21.10 23.59
N ASP A 261 9.38 -20.48 23.62
CA ASP A 261 8.82 -19.81 24.80
C ASP A 261 8.51 -20.80 25.92
N VAL A 262 7.91 -21.95 25.60
CA VAL A 262 7.66 -23.02 26.59
C VAL A 262 8.97 -23.56 27.17
N LYS A 263 9.99 -23.81 26.33
CA LYS A 263 11.32 -24.24 26.80
C LYS A 263 11.97 -23.19 27.69
N ARG A 264 11.85 -21.91 27.35
CA ARG A 264 12.42 -20.79 28.11
C ARG A 264 11.70 -20.60 29.44
N ALA A 265 10.37 -20.64 29.45
CA ALA A 265 9.56 -20.58 30.67
C ALA A 265 9.90 -21.72 31.62
N LYS A 266 10.05 -22.95 31.12
CA LYS A 266 10.48 -24.10 31.93
C LYS A 266 11.86 -23.87 32.57
N ARG A 267 12.84 -23.38 31.81
CA ARG A 267 14.19 -23.06 32.32
C ARG A 267 14.15 -21.98 33.42
N LEU A 268 13.34 -20.94 33.24
CA LEU A 268 13.16 -19.89 34.25
C LEU A 268 12.52 -20.45 35.52
N THR A 269 11.51 -21.31 35.41
CA THR A 269 10.87 -21.94 36.56
C THR A 269 11.86 -22.84 37.32
N GLU A 270 12.64 -23.66 36.61
CA GLU A 270 13.69 -24.51 37.20
C GLU A 270 14.77 -23.68 37.92
N GLU A 271 15.22 -22.57 37.31
CA GLU A 271 16.14 -21.64 37.97
C GLU A 271 15.52 -21.00 39.21
N LEU A 272 14.25 -20.58 39.15
CA LEU A 272 13.55 -19.93 40.24
C LEU A 272 13.32 -20.90 41.42
N GLU A 273 12.99 -22.16 41.14
CA GLU A 273 12.90 -23.23 42.15
C GLU A 273 14.25 -23.51 42.80
N TRP A 274 15.33 -23.58 42.02
CA TRP A 274 16.69 -23.75 42.56
C TRP A 274 17.12 -22.57 43.45
N VAL A 275 16.81 -21.33 43.04
CA VAL A 275 17.06 -20.12 43.85
C VAL A 275 16.28 -20.17 45.16
N ARG A 276 15.00 -20.58 45.12
CA ARG A 276 14.16 -20.72 46.32
C ARG A 276 14.69 -21.80 47.27
N GLN A 277 15.13 -22.95 46.75
CA GLN A 277 15.68 -24.05 47.54
C GLN A 277 17.04 -23.70 48.18
N ASN A 278 17.88 -22.93 47.49
CA ASN A 278 19.20 -22.53 47.99
C ASN A 278 19.22 -21.22 48.80
N SER A 279 18.05 -20.60 49.05
CA SER A 279 17.92 -19.40 49.89
C SER A 279 18.29 -19.61 51.37
N LYS A 280 18.51 -20.85 51.82
CA LYS A 280 19.04 -21.17 53.17
C LYS A 280 20.57 -21.22 53.26
N GLY A 281 21.32 -20.89 52.20
CA GLY A 281 22.80 -20.96 52.23
C GLY A 281 23.54 -19.93 51.37
N ARG A 282 24.11 -18.92 52.05
CA ARG A 282 25.24 -18.03 51.64
C ARG A 282 24.93 -16.76 50.83
N GLN A 283 24.90 -15.67 51.59
CA GLN A 283 24.62 -14.26 51.25
C GLN A 283 25.64 -13.50 50.34
N VAL A 284 26.62 -14.14 49.70
CA VAL A 284 27.69 -13.39 48.98
C VAL A 284 27.80 -13.72 47.48
N LYS A 285 27.33 -14.89 47.02
CA LYS A 285 27.31 -15.25 45.58
C LYS A 285 26.04 -14.83 44.83
N SER A 286 25.05 -14.29 45.53
CA SER A 286 23.72 -13.93 45.01
C SER A 286 23.74 -12.67 44.13
N LYS A 287 24.54 -11.65 44.49
CA LYS A 287 24.51 -10.34 43.83
C LYS A 287 25.00 -10.37 42.36
N ALA A 288 26.09 -11.11 42.08
CA ALA A 288 26.65 -11.20 40.73
C ALA A 288 25.78 -12.03 39.76
N ARG A 289 24.85 -12.84 40.27
CA ARG A 289 23.97 -13.68 39.43
C ARG A 289 22.56 -13.12 39.27
N LEU A 290 22.06 -12.37 40.25
CA LEU A 290 20.89 -11.50 40.04
C LEU A 290 21.16 -10.45 38.96
N ALA A 291 22.37 -9.88 38.94
CA ALA A 291 22.82 -9.01 37.85
C ALA A 291 22.79 -9.73 36.49
N ARG A 292 23.22 -11.00 36.41
CA ARG A 292 23.09 -11.82 35.19
C ARG A 292 21.64 -12.15 34.83
N TYR A 293 20.74 -12.26 35.80
CA TYR A 293 19.31 -12.48 35.53
C TYR A 293 18.66 -11.21 34.96
N GLU A 294 18.95 -10.05 35.54
CA GLU A 294 18.55 -8.74 34.98
C GLU A 294 19.18 -8.49 33.62
N GLU A 295 20.45 -8.86 33.43
CA GLU A 295 21.16 -8.77 32.16
C GLU A 295 20.61 -9.75 31.11
N MET A 296 20.26 -10.99 31.48
CA MET A 296 19.59 -11.96 30.60
C MET A 296 18.14 -11.59 30.32
N ALA A 297 17.44 -10.92 31.24
CA ALA A 297 16.11 -10.35 31.02
C ALA A 297 16.17 -9.13 30.10
N ALA A 298 17.18 -8.27 30.27
CA ALA A 298 17.46 -7.14 29.37
C ALA A 298 17.97 -7.61 27.99
N GLU A 299 18.76 -8.68 27.93
CA GLU A 299 19.14 -9.37 26.70
C GLU A 299 17.94 -10.09 26.08
N ALA A 300 16.98 -10.60 26.85
CA ALA A 300 15.73 -11.12 26.30
C ALA A 300 14.97 -10.04 25.53
N ASP A 301 14.97 -8.81 26.05
CA ASP A 301 14.37 -7.65 25.39
C ASP A 301 15.24 -7.10 24.25
N LYS A 302 16.57 -7.22 24.30
CA LYS A 302 17.50 -6.80 23.22
C LYS A 302 17.66 -7.82 22.09
N VAL A 303 17.73 -9.12 22.37
CA VAL A 303 17.78 -10.20 21.37
C VAL A 303 16.45 -10.29 20.62
N ARG A 304 15.32 -9.96 21.28
CA ARG A 304 14.07 -9.65 20.57
C ARG A 304 14.28 -8.60 19.47
N LYS A 305 15.13 -7.60 19.68
CA LYS A 305 15.46 -6.54 18.72
C LYS A 305 16.51 -6.92 17.66
N MET A 306 17.43 -7.85 17.94
CA MET A 306 18.59 -8.14 17.06
C MET A 306 18.39 -9.30 16.06
N ASP A 307 17.47 -10.24 16.28
CA ASP A 307 17.40 -11.50 15.49
C ASP A 307 16.89 -11.36 14.03
N PHE A 308 16.67 -10.15 13.50
CA PHE A 308 16.02 -9.95 12.20
C PHE A 308 16.59 -8.80 11.34
N GLU A 309 17.77 -8.30 11.65
CA GLU A 309 18.49 -7.41 10.71
C GLU A 309 19.08 -8.27 9.58
N GLU A 310 18.61 -8.00 8.35
CA GLU A 310 19.06 -8.57 7.06
C GLU A 310 18.45 -9.93 6.66
N ILE A 311 17.28 -9.88 6.00
CA ILE A 311 16.90 -10.91 5.03
C ILE A 311 17.21 -10.34 3.64
N GLN A 312 18.29 -10.81 3.02
CA GLN A 312 18.62 -10.57 1.62
C GLN A 312 17.89 -11.63 0.77
N ILE A 313 17.06 -11.19 -0.18
CA ILE A 313 16.31 -12.07 -1.09
C ILE A 313 17.21 -12.38 -2.30
N PRO A 314 17.52 -13.65 -2.62
CA PRO A 314 18.18 -14.01 -3.87
C PRO A 314 17.19 -13.99 -5.06
N PRO A 315 17.65 -13.68 -6.28
CA PRO A 315 16.80 -13.71 -7.47
C PRO A 315 16.46 -15.16 -7.86
N GLY A 316 15.18 -15.44 -8.04
CA GLY A 316 14.62 -16.65 -8.65
C GLY A 316 13.67 -16.28 -9.78
#